data_AF-A0A086YKY0-F1
#
_entry.id   AF-A0A086YKY0-F1
#
_cell.length_a   1.000
_cell.length_b   1.000
_cell.length_c   1.000
_cell.angle_alpha   90.00
_cell.angle_beta   90.00
_cell.angle_gamma   90.00
#
_symmetry.space_group_name_H-M   'P 1'
#
loop_
_entity.id
_entity.type
_entity.pdbx_description
1 polymer ?
#
loop_
_entity_poly.entity_id
_entity_poly.type
_entity_poly.pdbx_seq_one_letter_code
_entity_poly.pdbx_strand_id
1 'polypeptide(L)' 'MSTLKELVEQLPPDLQDEARVFVEFLLEKKARKKERKLRQDWAGALRGYRDQYTSLELQKKALEWRGD' A
#
# COMPACT_ATOMS: atom_id res chain seq x y z
N MET A 1 -34.18 11.35 -0.55
CA MET A 1 -32.80 11.68 -0.15
C MET A 1 -32.23 12.59 -1.22
N SER A 2 -31.69 13.74 -0.84
CA SER A 2 -31.06 14.67 -1.79
C SER A 2 -29.78 14.07 -2.37
N THR A 3 -29.46 14.38 -3.63
CA THR A 3 -28.22 13.94 -4.25
C THR A 3 -27.03 14.76 -3.74
N LEU A 4 -25.80 14.22 -3.83
CA LEU A 4 -24.59 14.96 -3.43
C LEU A 4 -24.48 16.31 -4.16
N LYS A 5 -24.88 16.38 -5.43
CA LYS A 5 -24.90 17.63 -6.21
C LYS A 5 -25.85 18.66 -5.61
N GLU A 6 -27.07 18.27 -5.27
CA GLU A 6 -28.07 19.16 -4.66
C GLU A 6 -27.60 19.72 -3.31
N LEU A 7 -26.90 18.91 -2.52
CA LEU A 7 -26.35 19.36 -1.23
C LEU A 7 -25.20 20.35 -1.41
N VAL A 8 -24.35 20.14 -2.42
CA VAL A 8 -23.24 21.06 -2.74
C VAL A 8 -23.75 22.38 -3.30
N GLU A 9 -24.81 22.35 -4.13
CA GLU A 9 -25.45 23.56 -4.67
C GLU A 9 -26.13 24.42 -3.59
N GLN A 10 -26.54 23.83 -2.46
CA GLN A 10 -27.12 24.55 -1.32
C GLN A 10 -26.07 25.19 -0.40
N LEU A 11 -24.78 24.89 -0.58
CA LEU A 11 -23.72 25.45 0.24
C LEU A 11 -23.41 26.90 -0.17
N PRO A 12 -23.12 27.78 0.80
CA PRO A 12 -22.47 29.06 0.55
C PRO A 12 -21.15 28.87 -0.23
N PRO A 13 -20.72 29.87 -1.02
CA PRO A 13 -19.52 29.78 -1.86
C PRO A 13 -18.27 29.32 -1.10
N ASP A 14 -18.08 29.82 0.11
CA ASP A 14 -16.92 29.48 0.95
C ASP A 14 -16.87 27.99 1.32
N LEU A 15 -18.04 27.36 1.52
CA LEU A 15 -18.16 25.94 1.87
C LEU A 15 -18.17 25.03 0.63
N GLN A 16 -18.49 25.56 -0.56
CA GLN A 16 -18.36 24.82 -1.81
C GLN A 16 -16.88 24.53 -2.12
N ASP A 17 -15.98 25.48 -1.85
CA ASP A 17 -14.55 25.27 -2.01
C ASP A 17 -14.00 24.20 -1.06
N GLU A 18 -14.46 24.19 0.21
CA GLU A 18 -14.07 23.16 1.17
C GLU A 18 -14.59 21.77 0.74
N ALA A 19 -15.84 21.69 0.26
CA ALA A 19 -16.40 20.48 -0.30
C ALA A 19 -15.61 19.98 -1.52
N ARG A 20 -15.17 20.89 -2.40
CA ARG A 20 -14.34 20.57 -3.56
C ARG A 20 -13.01 19.94 -3.14
N VAL A 21 -12.27 20.58 -2.22
CA VAL A 21 -11.00 20.05 -1.71
C VAL A 21 -11.19 18.67 -1.07
N PHE A 22 -12.26 18.47 -0.32
CA PHE A 22 -12.55 17.20 0.31
C PHE A 22 -12.86 16.10 -0.72
N VAL A 23 -13.63 16.42 -1.76
CA VAL A 23 -13.92 15.49 -2.87
C VAL A 23 -12.65 15.13 -3.63
N GLU A 24 -11.78 16.10 -3.94
CA GLU A 24 -10.47 15.87 -4.56
C GLU A 24 -9.61 14.93 -3.70
N PHE A 25 -9.53 15.17 -2.38
CA PHE A 25 -8.85 14.29 -1.44
C PHE A 25 -9.40 12.85 -1.44
N LEU A 26 -10.73 12.68 -1.46
CA LEU A 26 -11.36 11.36 -1.48
C LEU A 26 -11.05 10.60 -2.77
N LEU A 27 -11.02 11.28 -3.91
CA LEU A 27 -10.64 10.71 -5.21
C LEU A 27 -9.18 10.22 -5.19
N GLU A 28 -8.26 11.03 -4.68
CA GLU A 28 -6.85 10.65 -4.53
C GLU A 28 -6.65 9.51 -3.52
N LYS A 29 -7.32 9.56 -2.37
CA LYS A 29 -7.25 8.51 -1.34
C LYS A 29 -7.72 7.16 -1.86
N LYS A 30 -8.78 7.15 -2.69
CA LYS A 30 -9.25 5.93 -3.34
C LYS A 30 -8.25 5.40 -4.37
N ALA A 31 -7.57 6.28 -5.10
CA ALA A 31 -6.50 5.90 -6.01
C ALA A 31 -5.29 5.28 -5.29
N ARG A 32 -4.93 5.80 -4.11
CA ARG A 32 -3.82 5.28 -3.28
C ARG A 32 -4.14 3.97 -2.54
N LYS A 33 -5.42 3.68 -2.28
CA LYS A 33 -5.86 2.48 -1.53
C LYS A 33 -5.63 1.12 -2.20
N LYS A 34 -4.94 1.05 -3.34
CA LYS A 34 -4.31 -0.20 -3.78
C LYS A 34 -2.97 -0.40 -3.08
N GLU A 35 -2.93 -0.25 -1.76
CA GLU A 35 -1.87 -0.85 -0.96
C GLU A 35 -2.06 -2.37 -1.09
N ARG A 36 -1.32 -2.96 -2.02
CA ARG A 36 -1.25 -4.41 -2.14
C ARG A 36 -0.76 -4.91 -0.78
N LYS A 37 -1.57 -5.73 -0.10
CA LYS A 37 -1.11 -6.46 1.09
C LYS A 37 0.23 -7.10 0.74
N LEU A 38 1.23 -6.92 1.61
CA LEU A 38 2.54 -7.55 1.42
C LEU A 38 2.30 -9.05 1.22
N ARG A 39 2.69 -9.58 0.06
CA ARG A 39 2.34 -10.96 -0.32
C ARG A 39 2.92 -11.99 0.64
N GLN A 40 4.05 -11.68 1.27
CA GLN A 40 4.79 -12.58 2.18
C GLN A 40 5.05 -13.96 1.56
N ASP A 41 5.10 -14.03 0.23
CA ASP A 41 5.39 -15.24 -0.55
C ASP A 41 6.82 -15.76 -0.33
N TRP A 42 7.72 -14.88 0.09
CA TRP A 42 9.06 -15.23 0.56
C TRP A 42 9.08 -15.89 1.95
N ALA A 43 8.04 -15.70 2.78
CA ALA A 43 8.03 -16.20 4.15
C ALA A 43 7.97 -17.73 4.14
N GLY A 44 9.05 -18.37 4.57
CA GLY A 44 9.16 -19.84 4.58
C GLY A 44 9.61 -20.45 3.25
N ALA A 45 9.98 -19.66 2.24
CA ALA A 45 10.47 -20.15 0.95
C ALA A 45 11.70 -21.08 1.09
N LEU A 46 12.50 -20.90 2.15
CA LEU A 46 13.68 -21.72 2.44
C LEU A 46 13.39 -23.01 3.22
N ARG A 47 12.12 -23.29 3.57
CA ARG A 47 11.78 -24.47 4.39
C ARG A 47 12.23 -25.79 3.75
N GLY A 48 12.10 -25.92 2.43
CA GLY A 48 12.51 -27.13 1.69
C GLY A 48 14.03 -27.34 1.60
N TYR A 49 14.81 -26.35 1.99
CA TYR A 49 16.27 -26.37 1.93
C TYR A 49 16.92 -26.64 3.29
N ARG A 50 16.13 -26.91 4.33
CA ARG A 50 16.60 -27.08 5.71
C ARG A 50 17.62 -28.22 5.86
N ASP A 51 17.46 -29.28 5.08
CA ASP A 51 18.36 -30.44 5.12
C ASP A 51 19.56 -30.29 4.15
N GLN A 52 19.52 -29.27 3.29
CA GLN A 52 20.55 -29.01 2.28
C GLN A 52 21.52 -27.91 2.70
N TYR A 53 21.06 -26.99 3.55
CA TYR A 53 21.86 -25.86 3.99
C TYR A 53 21.65 -25.58 5.48
N THR A 54 22.78 -25.42 6.17
CA THR A 54 22.83 -24.86 7.52
C THR A 54 22.66 -23.35 7.48
N SER A 55 22.25 -22.77 8.61
CA SER A 55 22.15 -21.31 8.77
C SER A 55 23.46 -20.59 8.44
N LEU A 56 24.61 -21.22 8.75
CA LEU A 56 25.93 -20.65 8.48
C LEU A 56 26.26 -20.61 6.99
N GLU A 57 25.89 -21.65 6.22
CA GLU A 57 26.12 -21.68 4.77
C GLU A 57 25.25 -20.66 4.04
N LEU A 58 24.00 -20.49 4.48
CA LEU A 58 23.12 -19.45 3.96
C LEU A 58 23.67 -18.05 4.24
N GLN A 59 24.24 -17.83 5.42
CA GLN A 59 24.89 -16.57 5.76
C GLN A 59 26.11 -16.28 4.88
N LYS A 60 26.98 -17.28 4.65
CA LYS A 60 28.14 -17.14 3.75
C LYS A 60 27.73 -16.80 2.33
N LYS A 61 26.75 -17.52 1.77
CA LYS A 61 26.19 -17.23 0.45
C LYS A 61 25.59 -15.83 0.36
N ALA A 62 24.93 -15.37 1.42
CA ALA A 62 24.36 -14.03 1.46
C ALA A 62 25.43 -12.92 1.43
N LEU A 63 26.60 -13.13 2.03
CA LEU A 63 27.74 -12.21 1.93
C LEU A 63 28.33 -12.23 0.52
N GLU A 64 28.56 -13.43 -0.05
CA GLU A 64 29.05 -13.59 -1.42
C GLU A 64 28.14 -12.89 -2.45
N TRP A 65 26.82 -12.99 -2.29
CA TRP A 65 25.87 -12.34 -3.20
C TRP A 65 25.78 -10.82 -3.04
N ARG A 66 26.14 -10.28 -1.88
CA ARG A 66 26.20 -8.84 -1.65
C ARG A 66 27.47 -8.22 -2.21
N GLY A 67 28.43 -9.03 -2.65
CA GLY A 67 29.68 -8.58 -3.24
C GLY A 67 30.67 -7.99 -2.22
N ASP A 68 30.49 -8.32 -0.94
CA ASP A 68 31.49 -8.05 0.11
C ASP A 68 32.69 -9.01 0.00
#